data_AF-A0A0C9TAX6-F1
#
_entry.id   AF-A0A0C9TAX6-F1
#
_cell.length_a   1.000
_cell.length_b   1.000
_cell.length_c   1.000
_cell.angle_alpha   90.00
_cell.angle_beta   90.00
_cell.angle_gamma   90.00
#
_symmetry.space_group_name_H-M   'P 1'
#
loop_
_entity.id
_entity.type
_entity.pdbx_description
1 polymer ?
#
loop_
_entity_poly.entity_id
_entity_poly.type
_entity_poly.pdbx_seq_one_letter_code
_entity_poly.pdbx_strand_id
1 'polypeptide(L)'
;HTAIYRRCRKVMIALGASSVLLQRYQELKEEHLQSKTIEIDPSVTGTRGENLPWFWTMNADLQAGNWMSEFLQVKFHHVKANIDRCTEEVALLKMEMRWTANFFQHHSDKWRRFAAEAEAKRDVGRVCFAKKQTKTWGTLHEQVVTLIHRFCLA
;
A
#
# COMPACT_ATOMS: atom_id res chain seq x y z
N HIS A 1 8.75 -23.80 4.63
CA HIS A 1 8.41 -24.07 6.05
C HIS A 1 7.91 -25.49 6.30
N THR A 2 6.94 -26.01 5.53
CA THR A 2 6.36 -27.36 5.73
C THR A 2 7.37 -28.52 5.61
N ALA A 3 8.25 -28.48 4.59
CA ALA A 3 9.31 -29.49 4.40
C ALA A 3 10.31 -29.55 5.57
N ILE A 4 10.67 -28.39 6.11
CA ILE A 4 11.58 -28.26 7.27
C ILE A 4 10.92 -28.90 8.50
N TYR A 5 9.66 -28.57 8.78
CA TYR A 5 8.92 -29.16 9.89
C TYR A 5 8.84 -30.69 9.79
N ARG A 6 8.48 -31.22 8.61
CA ARG A 6 8.40 -32.68 8.39
C ARG A 6 9.76 -33.36 8.63
N ARG A 7 10.88 -32.73 8.24
CA ARG A 7 12.24 -33.24 8.50
C ARG A 7 12.57 -33.23 9.99
N CYS A 8 12.31 -32.13 10.68
CA CYS A 8 12.55 -32.01 12.12
C CYS A 8 11.74 -33.03 12.93
N ARG A 9 10.47 -33.25 12.59
CA ARG A 9 9.63 -34.25 13.27
C ARG A 9 10.16 -35.68 13.10
N LYS A 10 10.67 -36.04 11.91
CA LYS A 10 11.33 -37.34 11.69
C LYS A 10 12.55 -37.51 12.59
N VAL A 11 13.35 -36.46 12.74
CA VAL A 11 14.50 -36.47 13.65
C VAL A 11 14.05 -36.58 15.12
N MET A 12 13.01 -35.87 15.54
CA MET A 12 12.45 -35.98 16.90
C MET A 12 12.02 -37.41 17.24
N ILE A 13 11.38 -38.11 16.29
CA ILE A 13 10.99 -39.50 16.46
C ILE A 13 12.24 -40.39 16.57
N ALA A 14 13.23 -40.20 15.68
CA ALA A 14 14.47 -40.97 15.69
C ALA A 14 15.29 -40.78 16.98
N LEU A 15 15.19 -39.61 17.62
CA LEU A 15 15.85 -39.30 18.89
C LEU A 15 15.06 -39.77 20.12
N GLY A 16 13.92 -40.45 19.96
CA GLY A 16 13.14 -40.98 21.08
C GLY A 16 12.40 -39.92 21.89
N ALA A 17 11.89 -38.87 21.25
CA ALA A 17 11.09 -37.84 21.92
C ALA A 17 9.89 -38.44 22.69
N SER A 18 9.54 -37.82 23.82
CA SER A 18 8.44 -38.28 24.68
C SER A 18 7.08 -38.22 23.97
N SER A 19 6.15 -39.05 24.41
CA SER A 19 4.77 -39.07 23.90
C SER A 19 4.08 -37.70 24.01
N VAL A 20 4.36 -36.97 25.09
CA VAL A 20 3.86 -35.60 25.32
C VAL A 20 4.36 -34.64 24.23
N LEU A 21 5.65 -34.71 23.87
CA LEU A 21 6.22 -33.91 22.79
C LEU A 21 5.64 -34.29 21.43
N LEU A 22 5.45 -35.57 21.16
CA LEU A 22 4.88 -36.06 19.89
C LEU A 22 3.38 -35.76 19.75
N GLN A 23 2.65 -35.65 20.87
CA GLN A 23 1.25 -35.23 20.90
C GLN A 23 1.10 -33.72 20.67
N ARG A 24 2.06 -32.92 21.16
CA ARG A 24 2.11 -31.47 20.90
C ARG A 24 2.52 -31.16 19.46
N TYR A 25 3.52 -31.86 18.93
CA TYR A 25 4.02 -31.69 17.56
C TYR A 25 3.47 -32.78 16.63
N GLN A 26 2.19 -32.66 16.28
CA GLN A 26 1.50 -33.66 15.47
C GLN A 26 2.01 -33.70 14.02
N GLU A 27 1.57 -34.71 13.27
CA GLU A 27 1.92 -34.83 11.86
C GLU A 27 1.27 -33.72 11.01
N LEU A 28 2.06 -33.14 10.09
CA LEU A 28 1.60 -32.09 9.18
C LEU A 28 1.12 -32.69 7.86
N LYS A 29 -0.17 -33.02 7.82
CA LYS A 29 -0.89 -33.48 6.64
C LYS A 29 -1.25 -32.33 5.70
N GLU A 30 -1.53 -32.66 4.45
CA GLU A 30 -1.89 -31.66 3.42
C GLU A 30 -3.23 -30.98 3.71
N GLU A 31 -4.18 -31.71 4.32
CA GLU A 31 -5.46 -31.19 4.80
C GLU A 31 -5.32 -30.03 5.81
N HIS A 32 -4.23 -30.02 6.60
CA HIS A 32 -3.92 -28.94 7.55
C HIS A 32 -3.38 -27.68 6.87
N LEU A 33 -2.96 -27.77 5.60
CA LEU A 33 -2.38 -26.67 4.83
C LEU A 33 -3.43 -26.01 3.93
N GLN A 34 -4.57 -26.65 3.74
CA GLN A 34 -5.68 -26.05 3.03
C GLN A 34 -6.25 -24.92 3.88
N SER A 35 -6.04 -23.68 3.42
CA SER A 35 -6.74 -22.51 3.94
C SER A 35 -8.19 -22.61 3.50
N LYS A 36 -8.99 -23.39 4.21
CA LYS A 36 -10.44 -23.23 4.16
C LYS A 36 -10.71 -21.88 4.82
N THR A 37 -11.04 -20.87 4.01
CA THR A 37 -11.57 -19.60 4.51
C THR A 37 -12.91 -19.94 5.14
N ILE A 38 -12.88 -20.26 6.42
CA ILE A 38 -14.09 -20.41 7.20
C ILE A 38 -14.51 -18.98 7.50
N GLU A 39 -15.68 -18.58 6.98
CA GLU A 39 -16.38 -17.42 7.50
C GLU A 39 -16.59 -17.67 8.99
N ILE A 40 -15.76 -17.03 9.81
CA ILE A 40 -15.95 -17.04 11.25
C ILE A 40 -17.14 -16.12 11.48
N ASP A 41 -18.34 -16.69 11.55
CA ASP A 41 -19.53 -15.97 11.98
C ASP A 41 -19.31 -15.47 13.42
N PRO A 42 -19.20 -14.14 13.64
CA PRO A 42 -18.95 -13.59 14.96
C PRO A 42 -20.09 -13.85 15.96
N SER A 43 -21.28 -14.25 15.48
CA SER A 43 -22.46 -14.50 16.30
C SER A 43 -22.49 -15.90 16.94
N VAL A 44 -21.71 -16.85 16.42
CA VAL A 44 -21.67 -18.23 16.93
C VAL A 44 -20.52 -18.38 17.94
N THR A 45 -20.88 -18.37 19.22
CA THR A 45 -19.91 -18.57 20.31
C THR A 45 -19.67 -20.07 20.51
N GLY A 46 -18.42 -20.53 20.40
CA GLY A 46 -18.03 -21.93 20.69
C GLY A 46 -17.47 -22.73 19.51
N THR A 47 -17.66 -22.29 18.27
CA THR A 47 -17.05 -22.88 17.05
C THR A 47 -15.56 -22.53 16.87
N ARG A 48 -15.00 -21.80 17.84
CA ARG A 48 -13.64 -21.24 17.84
C ARG A 48 -12.60 -22.36 18.05
N GLY A 49 -12.34 -23.14 17.01
CA GLY A 49 -11.24 -24.12 17.00
C GLY A 49 -11.54 -25.43 16.29
N GLU A 50 -12.80 -25.74 16.00
CA GLU A 50 -13.22 -27.06 15.50
C GLU A 50 -12.59 -27.43 14.15
N ASN A 51 -12.19 -26.43 13.36
CA ASN A 51 -11.65 -26.61 12.02
C ASN A 51 -10.27 -25.96 11.80
N LEU A 52 -9.63 -25.45 12.87
CA LEU A 52 -8.28 -24.90 12.76
C LEU A 52 -7.25 -26.04 12.88
N PRO A 53 -6.22 -26.07 12.03
CA PRO A 53 -5.10 -26.97 12.21
C PRO A 53 -4.49 -26.88 13.61
N TRP A 54 -4.11 -28.01 14.18
CA TRP A 54 -3.59 -28.15 15.55
C TRP A 54 -2.42 -27.20 15.88
N PHE A 55 -1.63 -26.80 14.88
CA PHE A 55 -0.47 -25.92 15.10
C PHE A 55 -0.88 -24.46 15.41
N TRP A 56 -2.09 -24.04 15.06
CA TRP A 56 -2.64 -22.73 15.44
C TRP A 56 -3.12 -22.69 16.89
N THR A 57 -3.47 -23.84 17.47
CA THR A 57 -3.93 -23.96 18.86
C THR A 57 -2.83 -24.45 19.83
N MET A 58 -1.68 -24.90 19.32
CA MET A 58 -0.54 -25.44 20.10
C MET A 58 0.04 -24.49 21.16
N ASN A 59 -0.25 -23.19 21.08
CA ASN A 59 0.16 -22.15 22.04
C ASN A 59 -1.04 -21.42 22.69
N ALA A 60 -2.26 -21.85 22.44
CA ALA A 60 -3.46 -21.26 23.06
C ALA A 60 -3.44 -21.40 24.59
N ASP A 61 -2.87 -22.51 25.09
CA ASP A 61 -2.72 -22.80 26.52
C ASP A 61 -1.64 -21.95 27.20
N LEU A 62 -0.72 -21.34 26.44
CA LEU A 62 0.44 -20.65 27.01
C LEU A 62 0.11 -19.26 27.56
N GLN A 63 -1.00 -18.65 27.13
CA GLN A 63 -1.62 -17.46 27.72
C GLN A 63 -3.04 -17.35 27.15
N ALA A 64 -4.03 -17.84 27.89
CA ALA A 64 -5.44 -17.64 27.57
C ALA A 64 -5.77 -16.14 27.66
N GLY A 65 -5.65 -15.40 26.56
CA GLY A 65 -6.20 -14.03 26.48
C GLY A 65 -5.59 -13.09 25.44
N ASN A 66 -4.27 -13.12 25.20
CA ASN A 66 -3.62 -11.97 24.57
C ASN A 66 -3.45 -12.03 23.04
N TRP A 67 -3.25 -13.22 22.46
CA TRP A 67 -2.86 -13.32 21.04
C TRP A 67 -3.90 -12.77 20.05
N MET A 68 -5.19 -12.93 20.35
CA MET A 68 -6.28 -12.40 19.52
C MET A 68 -6.37 -10.88 19.64
N SER A 69 -6.12 -10.34 20.83
CA SER A 69 -6.05 -8.89 21.06
C SER A 69 -4.87 -8.29 20.29
N GLU A 70 -3.69 -8.91 20.39
CA GLU A 70 -2.50 -8.53 19.61
C GLU A 70 -2.77 -8.60 18.10
N PHE A 71 -3.41 -9.67 17.61
CA PHE A 71 -3.75 -9.82 16.20
C PHE A 71 -4.70 -8.71 15.70
N LEU A 72 -5.74 -8.41 16.47
CA LEU A 72 -6.67 -7.33 16.15
C LEU A 72 -6.00 -5.96 16.23
N GLN A 73 -5.12 -5.74 17.20
CA GLN A 73 -4.34 -4.53 17.35
C GLN A 73 -3.40 -4.31 16.16
N VAL A 74 -2.66 -5.34 15.74
CA VAL A 74 -1.80 -5.28 14.54
C VAL A 74 -2.62 -4.97 13.29
N LYS A 75 -3.76 -5.64 13.12
CA LYS A 75 -4.68 -5.34 12.00
C LYS A 75 -5.18 -3.90 12.03
N PHE A 76 -5.57 -3.40 13.20
CA PHE A 76 -5.99 -2.02 13.38
C PHE A 76 -4.88 -1.04 12.99
N HIS A 77 -3.65 -1.26 13.47
CA HIS A 77 -2.51 -0.41 13.13
C HIS A 77 -2.21 -0.42 11.63
N HIS A 78 -2.29 -1.58 10.95
CA HIS A 78 -2.11 -1.66 9.50
C HIS A 78 -3.19 -0.88 8.75
N VAL A 79 -4.46 -1.03 9.12
CA VAL A 79 -5.57 -0.30 8.49
C VAL A 79 -5.43 1.20 8.74
N LYS A 80 -5.13 1.61 9.97
CA LYS A 80 -4.93 3.01 10.34
C LYS A 80 -3.75 3.62 9.57
N ALA A 81 -2.60 2.96 9.54
CA ALA A 81 -1.44 3.42 8.78
C ALA A 81 -1.72 3.53 7.27
N ASN A 82 -2.49 2.60 6.70
CA ASN A 82 -2.91 2.68 5.31
C ASN A 82 -3.85 3.87 5.04
N ILE A 83 -4.78 4.14 5.96
CA ILE A 83 -5.68 5.31 5.88
C ILE A 83 -4.87 6.61 5.99
N ASP A 84 -3.96 6.68 6.96
CA ASP A 84 -3.12 7.85 7.18
C ASP A 84 -2.23 8.12 5.96
N ARG A 85 -1.57 7.09 5.42
CA ARG A 85 -0.79 7.19 4.18
C ARG A 85 -1.64 7.65 2.99
N CYS A 86 -2.83 7.07 2.81
CA CYS A 86 -3.74 7.49 1.73
C CYS A 86 -4.15 8.97 1.87
N THR A 87 -4.39 9.42 3.10
CA THR A 87 -4.72 10.82 3.42
C THR A 87 -3.55 11.75 3.08
N GLU A 88 -2.33 11.37 3.45
CA GLU A 88 -1.11 12.10 3.11
C GLU A 88 -0.88 12.16 1.60
N GLU A 89 -1.03 11.04 0.89
CA GLU A 89 -0.87 10.96 -0.57
C GLU A 89 -1.85 11.89 -1.30
N VAL A 90 -3.11 11.96 -0.86
CA VAL A 90 -4.09 12.91 -1.42
C VAL A 90 -3.68 14.36 -1.16
N ALA A 91 -3.14 14.67 0.02
CA ALA A 91 -2.67 16.01 0.35
C ALA A 91 -1.45 16.40 -0.51
N LEU A 92 -0.48 15.51 -0.67
CA LEU A 92 0.70 15.71 -1.52
C LEU A 92 0.31 15.89 -2.99
N LEU A 93 -0.57 15.03 -3.51
CA LEU A 93 -1.04 15.11 -4.88
C LEU A 93 -1.66 16.48 -5.20
N LYS A 94 -2.46 17.04 -4.29
CA LYS A 94 -3.03 18.39 -4.45
C LYS A 94 -1.94 19.47 -4.51
N MET A 95 -0.87 19.33 -3.72
CA MET A 95 0.27 20.26 -3.77
C MET A 95 1.04 20.12 -5.09
N GLU A 96 1.35 18.90 -5.52
CA GLU A 96 2.07 18.61 -6.77
C GLU A 96 1.29 19.09 -8.00
N MET A 97 -0.03 18.91 -8.01
CA MET A 97 -0.93 19.48 -9.01
C MET A 97 -0.77 21.00 -9.09
N ARG A 98 -0.82 21.69 -7.95
CA ARG A 98 -0.64 23.15 -7.91
C ARG A 98 0.76 23.56 -8.36
N TRP A 99 1.80 22.84 -7.96
CA TRP A 99 3.16 23.08 -8.41
C TRP A 99 3.31 22.90 -9.92
N THR A 100 2.68 21.89 -10.50
CA THR A 100 2.68 21.65 -11.95
C THR A 100 2.03 22.81 -12.71
N ALA A 101 0.85 23.27 -12.24
CA ALA A 101 0.20 24.44 -12.83
C ALA A 101 1.09 25.69 -12.78
N ASN A 102 1.71 25.95 -11.62
CA ASN A 102 2.63 27.07 -11.42
C ASN A 102 3.89 26.96 -12.29
N PHE A 103 4.41 25.74 -12.47
CA PHE A 103 5.58 25.48 -13.30
C PHE A 103 5.31 25.83 -14.78
N PHE A 104 4.18 25.42 -15.33
CA PHE A 104 3.78 25.77 -16.70
C PHE A 104 3.52 27.26 -16.88
N GLN A 105 2.85 27.89 -15.91
CA GLN A 105 2.64 29.34 -15.92
C GLN A 105 3.97 30.10 -15.92
N HIS A 106 4.88 29.72 -15.02
CA HIS A 106 6.22 30.31 -14.94
C HIS A 106 6.97 30.20 -16.28
N HIS A 107 6.91 29.04 -16.94
CA HIS A 107 7.54 28.85 -18.24
C HIS A 107 6.90 29.71 -19.33
N SER A 108 5.57 29.80 -19.37
CA SER A 108 4.85 30.68 -20.29
C SER A 108 5.29 32.14 -20.11
N ASP A 109 5.35 32.63 -18.87
CA ASP A 109 5.75 33.99 -18.56
C ASP A 109 7.23 34.25 -18.88
N LYS A 110 8.11 33.27 -18.65
CA LYS A 110 9.52 33.34 -19.02
C LYS A 110 9.69 33.51 -20.53
N TRP A 111 9.00 32.70 -21.33
CA TRP A 111 9.05 32.81 -22.79
C TRP A 111 8.41 34.11 -23.30
N ARG A 112 7.39 34.63 -22.62
CA ARG A 112 6.81 35.94 -22.93
C ARG A 112 7.83 37.07 -22.75
N ARG A 113 8.64 37.02 -21.69
CA ARG A 113 9.75 37.97 -21.47
C ARG A 113 10.79 37.88 -22.58
N PHE A 114 11.21 36.66 -22.94
CA PHE A 114 12.14 36.47 -24.06
C PHE A 114 11.59 36.97 -25.41
N ALA A 115 10.30 36.83 -25.66
CA ALA A 115 9.67 37.40 -26.84
C ALA A 115 9.78 38.93 -26.85
N ALA A 116 9.49 39.60 -25.72
CA ALA A 116 9.60 41.05 -25.61
C ALA A 116 11.05 41.55 -25.79
N GLU A 117 12.03 40.85 -25.20
CA GLU A 117 13.45 41.16 -25.38
C GLU A 117 13.91 41.00 -26.83
N ALA A 118 13.46 39.96 -27.52
CA ALA A 118 13.77 39.73 -28.93
C ALA A 118 13.11 40.77 -29.84
N GLU A 119 11.90 41.22 -29.50
CA GLU A 119 11.16 42.26 -30.22
C GLU A 119 11.87 43.61 -30.11
N ALA A 120 12.37 43.95 -28.92
CA ALA A 120 13.23 45.13 -28.71
C ALA A 120 14.52 45.09 -29.55
N LYS A 121 15.09 43.89 -29.77
CA LYS A 121 16.28 43.67 -30.61
C LYS A 121 15.95 43.50 -32.10
N ARG A 122 14.67 43.55 -32.49
CA ARG A 122 14.17 43.31 -33.85
C ARG A 122 14.59 41.94 -34.44
N ASP A 123 14.79 40.94 -33.59
CA ASP A 123 15.09 39.56 -34.02
C ASP A 123 13.80 38.78 -34.27
N VAL A 124 13.31 38.86 -35.51
CA VAL A 124 12.01 38.29 -35.92
C VAL A 124 11.95 36.77 -35.70
N GLY A 125 13.06 36.06 -35.92
CA GLY A 125 13.12 34.60 -35.75
C GLY A 125 12.94 34.20 -34.28
N ARG A 126 13.68 34.86 -33.38
CA ARG A 126 13.55 34.61 -31.94
C ARG A 126 12.18 35.01 -31.39
N VAL A 127 11.61 36.11 -31.88
CA VAL A 127 10.24 36.51 -31.51
C VAL A 127 9.23 35.42 -31.85
N CYS A 128 9.27 34.90 -33.07
CA CYS A 128 8.33 33.86 -33.52
C CYS A 128 8.46 32.59 -32.66
N PHE A 129 9.70 32.13 -32.41
CA PHE A 129 9.94 30.96 -31.58
C PHE A 129 9.48 31.16 -30.13
N ALA A 130 9.81 32.29 -29.51
CA ALA A 130 9.40 32.59 -28.13
C ALA A 130 7.88 32.74 -27.97
N LYS A 131 7.19 33.33 -28.96
CA LYS A 131 5.72 33.39 -28.99
C LYS A 131 5.10 31.99 -29.12
N LYS A 132 5.68 31.11 -29.95
CA LYS A 132 5.26 29.70 -30.03
C LYS A 132 5.40 28.99 -28.68
N GLN A 133 6.54 29.14 -28.02
CA GLN A 133 6.79 28.54 -26.70
C GLN A 133 5.81 29.05 -25.64
N THR A 134 5.59 30.37 -25.57
CA THR A 134 4.59 30.98 -24.68
C THR A 134 3.22 30.33 -24.84
N LYS A 135 2.77 30.13 -26.08
CA LYS A 135 1.50 29.47 -26.39
C LYS A 135 1.49 28.01 -25.92
N THR A 136 2.53 27.23 -26.24
CA THR A 136 2.62 25.82 -25.84
C THR A 136 2.53 25.66 -24.32
N TRP A 137 3.31 26.42 -23.56
CA TRP A 137 3.29 26.35 -22.09
C TRP A 137 1.97 26.88 -21.51
N GLY A 138 1.37 27.92 -22.10
CA GLY A 138 0.05 28.42 -21.72
C GLY A 138 -1.04 27.37 -21.90
N THR A 139 -1.06 26.65 -23.03
CA THR A 139 -2.03 25.57 -23.27
C THR A 139 -1.87 24.43 -22.26
N LEU A 140 -0.64 24.05 -21.89
CA LEU A 140 -0.40 23.04 -20.86
C LEU A 140 -0.89 23.51 -19.48
N HIS A 141 -0.70 24.78 -19.14
CA HIS A 141 -1.24 25.37 -17.91
C HIS A 141 -2.77 25.27 -17.86
N GLU A 142 -3.46 25.69 -18.92
CA GLU A 142 -4.94 25.65 -19.03
C GLU A 142 -5.48 24.21 -18.91
N GLN A 143 -4.83 23.25 -19.57
CA GLN A 143 -5.18 21.83 -19.48
C GLN A 143 -5.06 21.30 -18.06
N VAL A 144 -3.95 21.58 -17.38
CA VAL A 144 -3.73 21.13 -15.99
C VAL A 144 -4.73 21.80 -15.04
N VAL A 145 -4.98 23.11 -15.15
CA VAL A 145 -5.98 23.79 -14.32
C VAL A 145 -7.37 23.16 -14.50
N THR A 146 -7.73 22.82 -15.73
CA THR A 146 -9.00 22.13 -16.04
C THR A 146 -9.07 20.75 -15.38
N LEU A 147 -7.99 19.96 -15.45
CA LEU A 147 -7.91 18.64 -14.83
C LEU A 147 -7.97 18.71 -13.30
N ILE A 148 -7.28 19.67 -12.69
CA ILE A 148 -7.31 19.91 -11.24
C ILE A 148 -8.72 20.27 -10.80
N HIS A 149 -9.40 21.16 -11.53
CA HIS A 149 -10.77 21.54 -11.19
C HIS A 149 -11.72 20.33 -11.23
N ARG A 150 -11.59 19.46 -12.24
CA ARG A 150 -12.36 18.21 -12.33
C ARG A 150 -12.06 17.26 -11.17
N PHE A 151 -10.79 17.13 -10.78
CA PHE A 151 -10.38 16.31 -9.64
C PHE A 151 -10.97 16.82 -8.32
N CYS A 152 -11.07 18.14 -8.12
CA CYS A 152 -11.64 18.71 -6.90
C CYS A 152 -13.17 18.64 -6.82
N LEU A 153 -13.87 18.41 -7.94
CA LEU A 153 -15.33 18.28 -8.01
C LEU A 153 -15.82 16.82 -7.88
N ALA A 154 -14.93 15.85 -8.04
CA ALA A 154 -15.19 14.42 -7.88
C ALA A 154 -15.04 13.99 -6.41
#